data_AF-A0A098GCY4-F1
#
_entry.id   AF-A0A098GCY4-F1
#
_cell.length_a   1.000
_cell.length_b   1.000
_cell.length_c   1.000
_cell.angle_alpha   90.00
_cell.angle_beta   90.00
_cell.angle_gamma   90.00
#
_symmetry.space_group_name_H-M   'P 1'
#
loop_
_entity.id
_entity.type
_entity.pdbx_description
1 polymer ?
#
loop_
_entity_poly.entity_id
_entity_poly.type
_entity_poly.pdbx_seq_one_letter_code
_entity_poly.pdbx_strand_id
1 'polypeptide(L)'
;MEVTIDIGADTFHSLNKIAKMNDTELNITAAEMLSFGTRIYLQSLEKKTDDSTQLLLENSVRSVQIITEILYSVYNKDLSKIGAFDAETALAMIERMVPNLLKKVS
;
A
#
# COMPACT_ATOMS: atom_id res chain seq x y z
N MET A 1 19.22 -8.96 -23.50
CA MET A 1 19.34 -7.57 -23.99
C MET A 1 19.59 -6.69 -22.79
N GLU A 2 20.59 -5.84 -22.85
CA GLU A 2 20.90 -4.87 -21.80
C GLU A 2 20.33 -3.51 -22.20
N VAL A 3 19.63 -2.83 -21.29
CA VAL A 3 18.99 -1.54 -21.53
C VAL A 3 19.53 -0.55 -20.51
N THR A 4 20.22 0.48 -21.00
CA THR A 4 20.76 1.55 -20.15
C THR A 4 19.73 2.67 -20.07
N ILE A 5 19.31 3.01 -18.85
CA ILE A 5 18.31 4.04 -18.60
C ILE A 5 18.93 5.08 -17.69
N ASP A 6 18.91 6.34 -18.12
CA ASP A 6 19.30 7.46 -17.28
C ASP A 6 18.15 7.76 -16.31
N ILE A 7 18.44 7.71 -15.01
CA ILE A 7 17.48 8.02 -13.95
C ILE A 7 18.06 9.14 -13.09
N GLY A 8 17.21 10.11 -12.73
CA GLY A 8 17.60 11.22 -11.87
C GLY A 8 18.19 10.72 -10.54
N ALA A 9 19.11 11.52 -9.98
CA ALA A 9 19.84 11.17 -8.77
C ALA A 9 18.93 10.83 -7.57
N ASP A 10 17.80 11.52 -7.44
CA ASP A 10 16.81 11.28 -6.38
C ASP A 10 16.13 9.91 -6.52
N THR A 11 15.79 9.53 -7.75
CA THR A 11 15.22 8.23 -8.08
C THR A 11 16.23 7.14 -7.80
N PHE A 12 17.48 7.31 -8.23
CA PHE A 12 18.57 6.37 -7.97
C PHE A 12 18.78 6.17 -6.46
N HIS A 13 18.81 7.26 -5.68
CA HIS A 13 18.97 7.19 -4.23
C HIS A 13 17.83 6.40 -3.56
N SER A 14 16.60 6.68 -3.97
CA SER A 14 15.41 5.99 -3.47
C SER A 14 15.42 4.51 -3.82
N LEU A 15 15.80 4.16 -5.06
CA LEU A 15 15.90 2.78 -5.54
C LEU A 15 16.96 1.99 -4.77
N ASN A 16 18.10 2.60 -4.49
CA ASN A 16 19.16 2.00 -3.68
C ASN A 16 18.74 1.78 -2.22
N LYS A 17 17.94 2.69 -1.65
CA LYS A 17 17.37 2.49 -0.32
C LYS A 17 16.42 1.28 -0.30
N ILE A 18 15.56 1.14 -1.30
CA ILE A 18 14.61 0.03 -1.42
C ILE A 18 15.35 -1.30 -1.60
N ALA A 19 16.35 -1.34 -2.49
CA ALA A 19 17.17 -2.53 -2.74
C ALA A 19 17.84 -3.04 -1.44
N LYS A 20 18.41 -2.13 -0.64
CA LYS A 20 19.00 -2.44 0.66
C LYS A 20 17.99 -2.91 1.71
N MET A 21 16.78 -2.34 1.71
CA MET A 21 15.72 -2.77 2.63
C MET A 21 15.26 -4.20 2.35
N ASN A 22 15.30 -4.61 1.09
CA ASN A 22 14.84 -5.92 0.64
C ASN A 22 15.96 -6.96 0.50
N ASP A 23 17.20 -6.62 0.86
CA ASP A 23 18.39 -7.46 0.69
C ASP A 23 18.54 -8.01 -0.75
N THR A 24 18.32 -7.13 -1.73
CA THR A 24 18.37 -7.46 -3.15
C THR A 24 19.35 -6.56 -3.90
N GLU A 25 19.85 -7.04 -5.03
CA GLU A 25 20.72 -6.23 -5.88
C GLU A 25 19.92 -5.11 -6.58
N LEU A 26 20.54 -3.93 -6.70
CA LEU A 26 19.91 -2.72 -7.25
C LEU A 26 19.35 -2.91 -8.67
N ASN A 27 20.10 -3.64 -9.52
CA ASN A 27 19.70 -4.01 -10.88
C ASN A 27 18.43 -4.89 -10.89
N ILE A 28 18.30 -5.85 -9.96
CA ILE A 28 17.14 -6.72 -9.83
C ILE A 28 15.95 -5.89 -9.38
N THR A 29 16.10 -5.08 -8.32
CA THR A 29 15.04 -4.19 -7.84
C THR A 29 14.61 -3.21 -8.94
N ALA A 30 15.56 -2.65 -9.70
CA ALA A 30 15.25 -1.73 -10.80
C ALA A 30 14.47 -2.44 -11.92
N ALA A 31 14.86 -3.65 -12.29
CA ALA A 31 14.16 -4.43 -13.30
C ALA A 31 12.75 -4.81 -12.86
N GLU A 32 12.56 -5.19 -11.59
CA GLU A 32 11.24 -5.48 -11.01
C GLU A 32 10.34 -4.25 -11.00
N MET A 33 10.86 -3.10 -10.53
CA MET A 33 10.12 -1.84 -10.51
C MET A 33 9.76 -1.36 -11.92
N LEU A 34 10.67 -1.49 -12.88
CA LEU A 34 10.40 -1.19 -14.29
C LEU A 34 9.35 -2.13 -14.87
N SER A 35 9.47 -3.44 -14.64
CA SER A 35 8.48 -4.40 -15.11
C SER A 35 7.10 -4.09 -14.52
N PHE A 36 7.03 -3.74 -13.24
CA PHE A 36 5.78 -3.39 -12.57
C PHE A 36 5.17 -2.10 -13.14
N GLY A 37 5.97 -1.04 -13.26
CA GLY A 37 5.53 0.23 -13.86
C GLY A 37 5.06 0.07 -15.30
N THR A 38 5.75 -0.76 -16.10
CA THR A 38 5.36 -1.04 -17.49
C THR A 38 4.02 -1.78 -17.55
N ARG A 39 3.79 -2.76 -16.66
CA ARG A 39 2.51 -3.46 -16.56
C ARG A 39 1.37 -2.52 -16.18
N ILE A 40 1.56 -1.67 -15.17
CA ILE A 40 0.56 -0.66 -14.78
C ILE A 40 0.26 0.29 -15.94
N TYR A 41 1.31 0.78 -16.62
CA TYR A 41 1.15 1.71 -17.74
C TYR A 41 0.37 1.09 -18.89
N LEU A 42 0.72 -0.14 -19.30
CA LEU A 42 0.00 -0.88 -20.34
C LEU A 42 -1.45 -1.15 -19.94
N GLN A 43 -1.70 -1.52 -18.67
CA GLN A 43 -3.06 -1.72 -18.15
C GLN A 43 -3.89 -0.42 -18.16
N SER A 44 -3.27 0.70 -17.81
CA SER A 44 -3.90 2.03 -17.88
C SER A 44 -4.29 2.40 -19.31
N LEU A 45 -3.53 1.97 -20.32
CA LEU A 45 -3.85 2.21 -21.73
C LEU A 45 -4.96 1.28 -22.23
N GLU A 46 -4.95 0.02 -21.80
CA GLU A 46 -5.88 -1.00 -22.31
C GLU A 46 -7.24 -1.02 -21.58
N LYS A 47 -7.41 -0.26 -20.49
CA LYS A 47 -8.61 -0.28 -19.60
C LYS A 47 -9.05 -1.70 -19.18
N LYS A 48 -8.14 -2.67 -19.27
CA LYS A 48 -8.33 -4.03 -18.80
C LYS A 48 -7.63 -4.16 -17.46
N THR A 49 -8.42 -4.27 -16.41
CA THR A 49 -7.94 -4.66 -15.08
C THR A 49 -7.36 -6.07 -15.17
N ASP A 50 -6.08 -6.19 -14.80
CA ASP A 50 -5.38 -7.47 -14.69
C ASP A 50 -5.87 -8.25 -13.46
N ASP A 51 -6.00 -9.57 -13.60
CA ASP A 51 -6.52 -10.46 -12.57
C ASP A 51 -5.71 -10.34 -11.27
N SER A 52 -4.40 -10.06 -11.35
CA SER A 52 -3.54 -9.88 -10.17
C SER A 52 -3.85 -8.58 -9.41
N THR A 53 -4.07 -7.47 -10.12
CA THR A 53 -4.49 -6.19 -9.53
C THR A 53 -5.88 -6.31 -8.92
N GLN A 54 -6.79 -7.03 -9.59
CA GLN A 54 -8.12 -7.31 -9.05
C GLN A 54 -8.04 -8.17 -7.78
N LEU A 55 -7.21 -9.22 -7.77
CA LEU A 55 -7.02 -10.09 -6.61
C LEU A 55 -6.39 -9.34 -5.42
N LEU A 56 -5.44 -8.44 -5.69
CA LEU A 56 -4.87 -7.55 -4.66
C LEU A 56 -5.91 -6.58 -4.09
N LEU A 57 -6.77 -6.02 -4.94
CA LEU A 57 -7.86 -5.15 -4.50
C LEU A 57 -8.88 -5.93 -3.64
N GLU A 58 -9.30 -7.11 -4.10
CA GLU A 58 -10.22 -7.98 -3.37
C GLU A 58 -9.65 -8.39 -2.01
N ASN A 59 -8.38 -8.76 -1.93
CA ASN A 59 -7.71 -9.07 -0.67
C ASN A 59 -7.60 -7.86 0.25
N SER A 60 -7.34 -6.68 -0.30
CA SER A 60 -7.26 -5.44 0.48
C SER A 60 -8.62 -5.10 1.10
N VAL A 61 -9.71 -5.19 0.31
CA VAL A 61 -11.08 -4.96 0.78
C VAL A 61 -11.46 -5.97 1.86
N ARG A 62 -11.19 -7.27 1.64
CA ARG A 62 -11.46 -8.32 2.66
C ARG A 62 -10.67 -8.09 3.94
N SER A 63 -9.41 -7.68 3.84
CA SER A 63 -8.58 -7.39 5.01
C SER A 63 -9.15 -6.23 5.83
N VAL A 64 -9.62 -5.17 5.17
CA VAL A 64 -10.29 -4.04 5.84
C VAL A 64 -11.56 -4.51 6.57
N GLN A 65 -12.36 -5.38 5.95
CA GLN A 65 -13.57 -5.93 6.57
C GLN A 65 -13.23 -6.73 7.83
N ILE A 66 -12.25 -7.64 7.75
CA ILE A 66 -11.82 -8.46 8.89
C ILE A 66 -11.29 -7.59 10.02
N ILE A 67 -10.42 -6.62 9.71
CA ILE A 67 -9.85 -5.72 10.72
C ILE A 67 -10.94 -4.86 11.37
N THR A 68 -11.92 -4.42 10.59
CA THR A 68 -13.10 -3.70 11.10
C THR A 68 -13.88 -4.57 12.07
N GLU A 69 -14.21 -5.81 11.71
CA GLU A 69 -14.91 -6.76 12.59
C GLU A 69 -14.13 -7.05 13.88
N ILE A 70 -12.81 -7.21 13.79
CA ILE A 70 -11.94 -7.36 14.97
C ILE A 70 -12.00 -6.10 15.84
N LEU A 71 -11.96 -4.92 15.23
CA LEU A 71 -12.05 -3.65 15.96
C LEU A 71 -13.38 -3.56 16.73
N TYR A 72 -14.51 -3.89 16.09
CA TYR A 72 -15.81 -3.94 16.76
C TYR A 72 -15.90 -5.01 17.85
N SER A 73 -15.22 -6.14 17.67
CA SER A 73 -15.17 -7.21 18.68
C SER A 73 -14.32 -6.84 19.91
N VAL A 74 -13.22 -6.11 19.70
CA VAL A 74 -12.27 -5.73 20.76
C VAL A 74 -12.71 -4.45 21.47
N TYR A 75 -13.20 -3.45 20.73
CA TYR A 75 -13.71 -2.18 21.26
C TYR A 75 -15.21 -2.24 21.51
N ASN A 76 -15.60 -3.17 22.38
CA ASN A 76 -16.95 -3.20 22.91
C ASN A 76 -17.06 -2.25 24.11
N LYS A 77 -17.82 -1.16 23.93
CA LYS A 77 -18.06 -0.12 24.92
C LYS A 77 -18.61 -0.68 26.25
N ASP A 78 -19.41 -1.74 26.17
CA ASP A 78 -20.03 -2.39 27.34
C ASP A 78 -19.02 -3.19 28.17
N LEU A 79 -17.87 -3.54 27.60
CA LEU A 79 -16.77 -4.24 28.28
C LEU A 79 -15.64 -3.27 28.71
N SER A 80 -15.69 -2.00 28.28
CA SER A 80 -14.67 -1.01 28.58
C SER A 80 -14.81 -0.47 30.01
N LYS A 81 -13.79 -0.70 30.86
CA LYS A 81 -13.73 -0.19 32.24
C LYS A 81 -13.77 1.34 32.35
N ILE A 82 -13.48 2.04 31.26
CA ILE A 82 -13.34 3.51 31.21
C ILE A 82 -14.58 4.13 30.52
N GLY A 83 -15.47 3.33 29.93
CA GLY A 83 -16.63 3.80 29.15
C GLY A 83 -16.27 4.63 27.91
N ALA A 84 -14.99 4.64 27.54
CA ALA A 84 -14.44 5.36 26.40
C ALA A 84 -13.90 4.36 25.37
N PHE A 85 -13.92 4.80 24.10
CA PHE A 85 -13.55 4.06 22.89
C PHE A 85 -14.57 2.98 22.48
N ASP A 86 -15.58 3.41 21.72
CA ASP A 86 -16.31 2.50 20.83
C ASP A 86 -15.57 2.40 19.49
N ALA A 87 -15.74 1.27 18.81
CA ALA A 87 -15.11 1.02 17.51
C ALA A 87 -15.46 2.08 16.46
N GLU A 88 -16.64 2.70 16.56
CA GLU A 88 -17.07 3.81 15.71
C GLU A 88 -16.15 5.04 15.86
N THR A 89 -15.85 5.43 17.10
CA THR A 89 -14.93 6.55 17.35
C THR A 89 -13.52 6.24 16.83
N ALA A 90 -13.05 5.00 17.01
CA ALA A 90 -11.73 4.57 16.52
C ALA A 90 -11.66 4.60 14.98
N LEU A 91 -12.70 4.13 14.28
CA LEU A 91 -12.83 4.22 12.83
C LEU A 91 -12.82 5.67 12.34
N ALA A 92 -13.61 6.54 12.96
CA ALA A 92 -13.67 7.95 12.59
C ALA A 92 -12.31 8.65 12.76
N MET A 93 -11.52 8.26 13.76
CA MET A 93 -10.15 8.77 13.92
C MET A 93 -9.22 8.26 12.81
N ILE A 94 -9.28 6.97 12.47
CA ILE A 94 -8.49 6.38 11.37
C ILE A 94 -8.81 7.09 10.05
N GLU A 95 -10.09 7.26 9.71
CA GLU A 95 -10.53 7.95 8.49
C GLU A 95 -10.01 9.39 8.40
N ARG A 96 -9.96 10.13 9.52
CA ARG A 96 -9.41 11.49 9.55
C ARG A 96 -7.89 11.53 9.42
N MET A 97 -7.19 10.45 9.77
CA MET A 97 -5.74 10.34 9.64
C MET A 97 -5.28 9.92 8.24
N VAL A 98 -6.08 9.11 7.52
CA VAL A 98 -5.74 8.59 6.18
C VAL A 98 -5.31 9.69 5.19
N PRO A 99 -6.04 10.81 5.02
CA PRO A 99 -5.64 11.87 4.10
C PRO A 99 -4.27 12.48 4.41
N ASN A 100 -3.92 12.59 5.69
CA ASN A 100 -2.64 13.15 6.12
C ASN A 100 -1.47 12.19 5.88
N LEU A 101 -1.73 10.88 5.94
CA LEU A 101 -0.76 9.86 5.58
C LEU A 101 -0.54 9.84 4.06
N LEU A 102 -1.61 9.93 3.27
CA LEU A 102 -1.52 9.97 1.81
C LEU A 102 -0.75 11.21 1.31
N LYS A 103 -0.93 12.37 1.95
CA LYS A 103 -0.17 13.60 1.65
C LYS A 103 1.33 13.53 1.96
N LYS A 104 1.78 12.63 2.83
CA LYS A 104 3.20 12.42 3.13
C LYS A 104 3.89 11.46 2.14
N VAL A 105 3.10 10.74 1.35
CA VAL A 105 3.58 9.75 0.38
C VAL A 105 3.60 10.32 -1.05
N SER A 106 2.85 11.41 -1.29
CA SER A 106 2.91 12.24 -2.51
C SER A 106 4.01 13.30 -2.44
#